data_AF-A0A7Y0SAT9-F1
#
_entry.id   AF-A0A7Y0SAT9-F1
#
_cell.length_a   1.000
_cell.length_b   1.000
_cell.length_c   1.000
_cell.angle_alpha   90.00
_cell.angle_beta   90.00
_cell.angle_gamma   90.00
#
_symmetry.space_group_name_H-M   'P 1'
#
loop_
_entity.id
_entity.type
_entity.pdbx_description
1 polymer ?
#
loop_
_entity_poly.entity_id
_entity_poly.type
_entity_poly.pdbx_seq_one_letter_code
_entity_poly.pdbx_strand_id
1 'polypeptide(L)'
;ITAAIGCSANSLIPLTHRGVARSVTFVTGQVVTGAFEAWSQLMQSGQTLVFYMGLEKSSQIQTGLISSGLRENFPVAVITHGCSPQQQVYVTQLNQLNELSITLKGIS
;
A
#
# COMPACT_ATOMS: atom_id res chain seq x y z
N ILE A 1 -3.94 -19.10 0.36
CA ILE A 1 -3.41 -17.92 -0.35
C ILE A 1 -3.71 -16.70 0.52
N THR A 2 -2.71 -15.89 0.91
CA THR A 2 -2.98 -14.65 1.67
C THR A 2 -3.43 -13.53 0.73
N ALA A 3 -4.17 -12.53 1.25
CA ALA A 3 -4.79 -11.50 0.43
C ALA A 3 -3.78 -10.77 -0.47
N ALA A 4 -2.61 -10.39 0.06
CA ALA A 4 -1.56 -9.74 -0.74
C ALA A 4 -1.18 -10.53 -2.01
N ILE A 5 -0.97 -11.84 -1.87
CA ILE A 5 -0.56 -12.71 -2.98
C ILE A 5 -1.72 -12.93 -3.95
N GLY A 6 -2.93 -13.16 -3.43
CA GLY A 6 -4.13 -13.34 -4.26
C GLY A 6 -4.46 -12.09 -5.07
N CYS A 7 -4.57 -10.94 -4.40
CA CYS A 7 -4.84 -9.65 -5.04
C CYS A 7 -3.77 -9.30 -6.06
N SER A 8 -2.49 -9.49 -5.74
CA SER A 8 -1.38 -9.24 -6.67
C SER A 8 -1.50 -10.07 -7.95
N ALA A 9 -1.72 -11.38 -7.81
CA ALA A 9 -1.87 -12.27 -8.95
C ALA A 9 -3.10 -11.90 -9.82
N ASN A 10 -4.24 -11.63 -9.18
CA ASN A 10 -5.49 -11.33 -9.87
C ASN A 10 -5.55 -9.89 -10.46
N SER A 11 -4.72 -8.97 -9.98
CA SER A 11 -4.63 -7.60 -10.49
C SER A 11 -3.48 -7.39 -11.48
N LEU A 12 -2.68 -8.42 -11.75
CA LEU A 12 -1.47 -8.36 -12.58
C LEU A 12 -0.43 -7.33 -12.07
N ILE A 13 -0.42 -7.07 -10.76
CA ILE A 13 0.58 -6.21 -10.10
C ILE A 13 1.54 -7.12 -9.34
N PRO A 14 2.70 -7.50 -9.91
CA PRO A 14 3.60 -8.45 -9.27
C PRO A 14 4.24 -7.84 -8.01
N LEU A 15 4.28 -8.61 -6.92
CA LEU A 15 4.92 -8.14 -5.68
C LEU A 15 6.44 -8.01 -5.80
N THR A 16 7.06 -8.71 -6.75
CA THR A 16 8.49 -8.58 -7.07
C THR A 16 8.67 -8.47 -8.57
N HIS A 17 9.63 -7.65 -9.00
CA HIS A 17 10.01 -7.54 -10.39
C HIS A 17 11.48 -7.14 -10.48
N ARG A 18 12.23 -7.81 -11.36
CA ARG A 18 13.67 -7.55 -11.54
C ARG A 18 13.88 -6.07 -11.88
N GLY A 19 14.77 -5.42 -11.14
CA GLY A 19 15.07 -3.98 -11.34
C GLY A 19 14.05 -3.02 -10.71
N VAL A 20 12.97 -3.52 -10.10
CA VAL A 20 11.96 -2.70 -9.41
C VAL A 20 11.88 -3.06 -7.93
N ALA A 21 11.59 -4.33 -7.61
CA ALA A 21 11.46 -4.82 -6.25
C ALA A 21 11.99 -6.25 -6.11
N ARG A 22 12.86 -6.48 -5.12
CA ARG A 22 13.47 -7.77 -4.77
C ARG A 22 13.01 -8.32 -3.42
N SER A 23 12.28 -7.52 -2.65
CA SER A 23 11.70 -7.90 -1.37
C SER A 23 10.25 -7.41 -1.28
N VAL A 24 9.49 -8.03 -0.38
CA VAL A 24 8.11 -7.67 -0.10
C VAL A 24 7.94 -7.60 1.40
N THR A 25 7.35 -6.51 1.90
CA THR A 25 7.09 -6.31 3.32
C THR A 25 5.59 -6.20 3.54
N PHE A 26 5.04 -7.06 4.39
CA PHE A 26 3.63 -7.02 4.79
C PHE A 26 3.49 -6.28 6.11
N VAL A 27 2.66 -5.23 6.11
CA VAL A 27 2.48 -4.32 7.24
C VAL A 27 1.00 -4.24 7.57
N THR A 28 0.65 -4.16 8.85
CA THR A 28 -0.71 -3.82 9.29
C THR A 28 -0.80 -2.33 9.57
N GLY A 29 -1.88 -1.68 9.12
CA GLY A 29 -2.11 -0.25 9.36
C GLY A 29 -2.25 0.11 10.84
N GLN A 30 -2.49 -0.87 11.73
CA GLN A 30 -2.72 -0.63 13.15
C GLN A 30 -1.41 -0.43 13.97
N VAL A 31 -0.25 -0.82 13.44
CA VAL A 31 1.03 -0.87 14.21
C VAL A 31 1.86 0.41 13.99
N VAL A 32 1.25 1.57 14.21
CA VAL A 32 1.95 2.86 14.11
C VAL A 32 1.78 3.70 15.38
N THR A 33 1.84 3.06 16.54
CA THR A 33 2.18 3.72 17.81
C THR A 33 3.71 3.72 17.94
N GLY A 34 4.36 4.90 17.90
CA GLY A 34 5.84 5.02 17.74
C GLY A 34 6.32 5.37 16.32
N ALA A 35 5.39 5.78 15.47
CA ALA A 35 5.43 6.01 14.03
C ALA A 35 6.77 6.31 13.33
N PHE A 36 7.49 7.36 13.75
CA PHE A 36 8.57 7.92 12.92
C PHE A 36 9.73 6.95 12.69
N GLU A 37 10.12 6.18 13.71
CA GLU A 37 11.16 5.15 13.55
C GLU A 37 10.67 3.99 12.67
N ALA A 38 9.40 3.60 12.80
CA ALA A 38 8.83 2.50 12.02
C ALA A 38 8.73 2.86 10.51
N TRP A 39 8.35 4.09 10.16
CA TRP A 39 8.24 4.50 8.76
C TRP A 39 9.58 4.57 8.05
N SER A 40 10.62 5.08 8.73
CA SER A 40 11.97 5.14 8.17
C SER A 40 12.58 3.74 7.94
N GLN A 41 12.26 2.76 8.80
CA GLN A 41 12.67 1.37 8.59
C GLN A 41 12.02 0.73 7.34
N LEU A 42 10.86 1.22 6.92
CA LEU A 42 10.18 0.77 5.69
C LEU A 42 10.80 1.39 4.42
N MET A 43 11.79 2.27 4.52
CA MET A 43 12.38 2.99 3.38
C MET A 43 13.56 2.29 2.69
N GLN A 44 13.69 0.97 2.83
CA GLN A 44 14.64 0.23 1.99
C GLN A 44 14.24 0.33 0.51
N SER A 45 15.19 0.76 -0.32
CA SER A 45 15.04 0.80 -1.77
C SER A 45 14.80 -0.60 -2.33
N GLY A 46 13.97 -0.71 -3.37
CA GLY A 46 13.81 -1.96 -4.10
C GLY A 46 12.93 -2.99 -3.39
N GLN A 47 11.91 -2.52 -2.66
CA GLN A 47 10.89 -3.36 -2.04
C GLN A 47 9.48 -2.97 -2.46
N THR A 48 8.55 -3.91 -2.35
CA THR A 48 7.10 -3.66 -2.40
C THR A 48 6.53 -3.69 -1.00
N LEU A 49 5.84 -2.61 -0.60
CA LEU A 49 5.11 -2.54 0.67
C LEU A 49 3.65 -2.92 0.45
N VAL A 50 3.11 -3.82 1.27
CA VAL A 50 1.68 -4.16 1.26
C VAL A 50 1.08 -3.88 2.62
N PHE A 51 0.11 -2.97 2.66
CA PHE A 51 -0.59 -2.57 3.88
C PHE A 51 -1.94 -3.28 4.00
N TYR A 52 -2.09 -4.11 5.03
CA TYR A 52 -3.37 -4.66 5.47
C TYR A 52 -4.09 -3.65 6.36
N MET A 53 -5.43 -3.57 6.25
CA MET A 53 -6.24 -2.60 7.00
C MET A 53 -5.75 -1.14 6.83
N GLY A 54 -5.13 -0.85 5.68
CA GLY A 54 -4.47 0.43 5.41
C GLY A 54 -5.43 1.56 5.04
N LEU A 55 -6.62 1.25 4.51
CA LEU A 55 -7.59 2.26 4.04
C LEU A 55 -8.04 3.20 5.17
N GLU A 56 -8.31 2.66 6.36
CA GLU A 56 -8.69 3.46 7.54
C GLU A 56 -7.54 4.34 8.07
N LYS A 57 -6.31 4.02 7.68
CA LYS A 57 -5.06 4.64 8.15
C LYS A 57 -4.30 5.33 7.02
N SER A 58 -4.95 5.55 5.89
CA SER A 58 -4.39 6.11 4.66
C SER A 58 -3.67 7.44 4.87
N SER A 59 -4.27 8.36 5.64
CA SER A 59 -3.65 9.65 6.02
C SER A 59 -2.33 9.48 6.76
N GLN A 60 -2.28 8.53 7.70
CA GLN A 60 -1.07 8.25 8.48
C GLN A 60 0.00 7.56 7.63
N ILE A 61 -0.39 6.61 6.76
CA ILE A 61 0.51 5.95 5.81
C ILE A 61 1.10 6.97 4.84
N GLN A 62 0.27 7.80 4.23
CA GLN A 62 0.69 8.85 3.30
C GLN A 62 1.70 9.80 3.97
N THR A 63 1.33 10.37 5.12
CA THR A 63 2.18 11.32 5.84
C THR A 63 3.47 10.67 6.34
N GLY A 64 3.39 9.46 6.89
CA GLY A 64 4.52 8.72 7.43
C GLY A 64 5.56 8.37 6.38
N LEU A 65 5.12 7.87 5.22
CA LEU A 65 6.02 7.52 4.11
C LEU A 65 6.64 8.76 3.46
N ILE A 66 5.85 9.82 3.21
CA ILE A 66 6.38 11.07 2.62
C ILE A 66 7.39 11.72 3.58
N SER A 67 7.07 11.83 4.87
CA SER A 67 7.99 12.40 5.87
C SER A 67 9.26 11.58 6.07
N SER A 68 9.23 10.27 5.75
CA SER A 68 10.41 9.39 5.77
C SER A 68 11.22 9.43 4.48
N GLY A 69 10.84 10.26 3.51
CA GLY A 69 11.58 10.49 2.27
C GLY A 69 11.08 9.72 1.04
N LEU A 70 9.93 9.04 1.12
CA LEU A 70 9.32 8.45 -0.08
C LEU A 70 8.75 9.56 -0.97
N ARG A 71 9.04 9.49 -2.28
CA ARG A 71 8.55 10.46 -3.26
C ARG A 71 7.01 10.54 -3.25
N GLU A 72 6.47 11.75 -3.30
CA GLU A 72 5.01 11.99 -3.31
C GLU A 72 4.30 11.33 -4.50
N ASN A 73 4.99 11.26 -5.65
CA ASN A 73 4.48 10.63 -6.87
C ASN A 73 4.73 9.11 -6.91
N PHE A 74 5.06 8.48 -5.78
CA PHE A 74 5.28 7.03 -5.74
C PHE A 74 3.99 6.29 -6.12
N PRO A 75 4.01 5.35 -7.06
CA PRO A 75 2.82 4.61 -7.47
C PRO A 75 2.25 3.79 -6.32
N VAL A 76 0.94 3.89 -6.11
CA VAL A 76 0.19 3.13 -5.12
C VAL A 76 -1.01 2.48 -5.80
N ALA A 77 -1.30 1.24 -5.42
CA ALA A 77 -2.51 0.55 -5.84
C ALA A 77 -3.36 0.20 -4.62
N VAL A 78 -4.66 0.47 -4.70
CA VAL A 78 -5.67 0.02 -3.74
C VAL A 78 -6.54 -1.02 -4.44
N ILE A 79 -6.63 -2.21 -3.85
CA ILE A 79 -7.42 -3.32 -4.40
C ILE A 79 -8.55 -3.63 -3.42
N THR A 80 -9.80 -3.47 -3.87
CA THR A 80 -11.00 -3.81 -3.09
C THR A 80 -11.59 -5.11 -3.60
N HIS A 81 -12.23 -5.90 -2.72
CA HIS A 81 -12.84 -7.18 -3.08
C HIS A 81 -11.90 -8.12 -3.87
N GLY A 82 -10.63 -8.20 -3.43
CA GLY A 82 -9.61 -8.97 -4.13
C GLY A 82 -10.00 -10.43 -4.37
N CYS A 83 -9.65 -10.96 -5.55
CA CYS A 83 -10.01 -12.30 -6.00
C CYS A 83 -11.51 -12.59 -6.12
N SER A 84 -12.38 -11.57 -6.09
CA SER A 84 -13.82 -11.73 -6.32
C SER A 84 -14.25 -11.15 -7.68
N PRO A 85 -15.46 -11.50 -8.19
CA PRO A 85 -16.03 -10.85 -9.37
C PRO A 85 -16.24 -9.34 -9.22
N GLN A 86 -16.30 -8.84 -7.99
CA GLN A 86 -16.44 -7.42 -7.66
C GLN A 86 -15.09 -6.73 -7.47
N GLN A 87 -13.96 -7.39 -7.75
CA GLN A 87 -12.63 -6.79 -7.60
C GLN A 87 -12.54 -5.49 -8.38
N GLN A 88 -12.04 -4.45 -7.72
CA GLN A 88 -11.67 -3.18 -8.36
C GLN A 88 -10.22 -2.86 -8.00
N VAL A 89 -9.51 -2.26 -8.95
CA VAL A 89 -8.11 -1.85 -8.81
C VAL A 89 -8.03 -0.35 -9.09
N TYR A 90 -7.60 0.40 -8.09
CA TYR A 90 -7.41 1.84 -8.18
C TYR A 90 -5.92 2.13 -8.11
N VAL A 91 -5.37 2.70 -9.18
CA VAL A 91 -3.96 3.11 -9.25
C VAL A 91 -3.89 4.62 -9.08
N THR A 92 -3.04 5.07 -8.17
CA THR A 92 -2.85 6.48 -7.83
C THR A 92 -1.41 6.76 -7.43
N GLN A 93 -1.14 7.99 -7.00
CA GLN A 93 0.12 8.40 -6.41
C GLN A 93 0.00 8.50 -4.88
N LEU A 94 1.12 8.39 -4.17
CA LEU A 94 1.15 8.42 -2.71
C LEU A 94 0.52 9.68 -2.11
N ASN A 95 0.71 10.84 -2.73
CA ASN A 95 0.08 12.10 -2.30
C ASN A 95 -1.46 12.14 -2.45
N GLN A 96 -2.03 11.24 -3.25
CA GLN A 96 -3.47 11.10 -3.51
C GLN A 96 -4.09 9.91 -2.76
N LEU A 97 -3.30 9.16 -2.00
CA LEU A 97 -3.77 7.96 -1.29
C LEU A 97 -4.92 8.26 -0.31
N ASN A 98 -4.78 9.31 0.51
CA ASN A 98 -5.79 9.66 1.49
C ASN A 98 -7.10 10.14 0.82
N GLU A 99 -6.99 10.95 -0.24
CA GLU A 99 -8.16 11.40 -1.00
C GLU A 99 -8.93 10.21 -1.59
N LEU A 100 -8.24 9.30 -2.28
CA LEU A 100 -8.82 8.07 -2.81
C LEU A 100 -9.48 7.25 -1.69
N SER A 101 -8.83 7.11 -0.53
CA SER A 101 -9.39 6.33 0.58
C SER A 101 -10.73 6.85 1.09
N ILE A 102 -10.93 8.18 1.06
CA ILE A 102 -12.19 8.81 1.50
C ILE A 102 -13.32 8.43 0.54
N THR A 103 -13.03 8.40 -0.77
CA THR A 103 -14.02 7.99 -1.79
C THR A 103 -14.38 6.51 -1.71
N LEU A 104 -13.49 5.68 -1.15
CA LEU A 104 -13.67 4.23 -1.03
C LEU A 104 -14.25 3.79 0.32
N LYS A 105 -14.53 4.72 1.25
CA LYS A 105 -15.12 4.39 2.55
C LYS A 105 -16.46 3.68 2.37
N GLY A 106 -16.58 2.48 2.95
CA GLY A 106 -17.78 1.64 2.87
C GLY A 106 -17.80 0.64 1.70
N ILE A 107 -16.74 0.61 0.87
CA ILE A 107 -16.61 -0.30 -0.29
C ILE A 107 -15.55 -1.40 -0.02
N SER A 108 -14.78 -1.32 1.07
CA SER A 108 -13.68 -2.26 1.35
C SER A 108 -14.14 -3.62 1.86
#